data_AF-A0A8H3IBA8-F1
#
_entry.id   AF-A0A8H3IBA8-F1
#
_cell.length_a   1.000
_cell.length_b   1.000
_cell.length_c   1.000
_cell.angle_alpha   90.00
_cell.angle_beta   90.00
_cell.angle_gamma   90.00
#
_symmetry.space_group_name_H-M   'P 1'
#
loop_
_entity.id
_entity.type
_entity.pdbx_description
1 polymer ?
#
loop_
_entity_poly.entity_id
_entity_poly.type
_entity_poly.pdbx_seq_one_letter_code
_entity_poly.pdbx_strand_id
1 'polypeptide(L)'
;MSALHSSVGDLWNLTEPVYESPITSDIATIEYYADVIEDMVEKAKASFPVSGRTSSYRFINVTNGGASYTWSNLRDYPEFSNGNSPIPIVVARTWDLGFLDLKLFGSDFTNGQLANNATWIQGYDNTGFITRTTLSYHTSLMSNLLSLSSLPSNISLALAPIVSEITKDEGFVACLEPNPSKDWNPSGNVVDAGSDSEALYLVDCGTDEQNLPLQPLIQPARVVDVIVAVDSPNDINRYPNGSAIYATYLRSQNPISNGTAFSKVPGANTFVNLGPNQ
;
A
#
# COMPACT_ATOMS: atom_id res chain seq x y z
N MET A 1 -6.84 12.24 -26.65
CA MET A 1 -6.64 13.46 -25.83
C MET A 1 -7.99 14.08 -25.53
N SER A 2 -8.60 13.76 -24.38
CA SER A 2 -9.77 14.46 -23.81
C SER A 2 -10.24 13.73 -22.53
N ALA A 3 -9.43 13.73 -21.48
CA ALA A 3 -9.84 13.23 -20.15
C ALA A 3 -9.10 13.94 -19.00
N LEU A 4 -8.62 15.16 -19.23
CA LEU A 4 -7.83 15.92 -18.24
C LEU A 4 -8.65 17.08 -17.69
N HIS A 5 -9.81 16.78 -17.10
CA HIS A 5 -10.61 17.78 -16.39
C HIS A 5 -11.43 17.19 -15.23
N SER A 6 -11.06 16.03 -14.69
CA SER A 6 -11.39 15.77 -13.29
C SER A 6 -10.38 16.54 -12.45
N SER A 7 -10.88 17.38 -11.56
CA SER A 7 -10.04 17.94 -10.52
C SER A 7 -9.43 16.78 -9.72
N VAL A 8 -8.23 16.92 -9.15
CA VAL A 8 -7.63 15.87 -8.29
C VAL A 8 -8.58 15.47 -7.14
N GLY A 9 -9.58 16.31 -6.82
CA GLY A 9 -10.67 16.01 -5.89
C GLY A 9 -11.66 14.94 -6.34
N ASP A 10 -11.73 14.59 -7.63
CA ASP A 10 -12.65 13.57 -8.15
C ASP A 10 -11.98 12.20 -8.32
N LEU A 11 -10.65 12.10 -8.18
CA LEU A 11 -9.89 10.84 -8.31
C LEU A 11 -10.10 9.92 -7.10
N TRP A 12 -10.20 10.51 -5.90
CA TRP A 12 -10.28 9.76 -4.65
C TRP A 12 -11.72 9.69 -4.16
N ASN A 13 -12.21 8.49 -3.89
CA ASN A 13 -13.47 8.30 -3.19
C ASN A 13 -13.23 8.37 -1.68
N LEU A 14 -13.41 9.57 -1.12
CA LEU A 14 -13.23 9.83 0.32
C LEU A 14 -14.56 9.95 1.08
N THR A 15 -15.70 9.87 0.39
CA THR A 15 -17.03 9.99 1.00
C THR A 15 -17.53 8.70 1.61
N GLU A 16 -16.86 7.60 1.30
CA GLU A 16 -17.27 6.25 1.59
C GLU A 16 -16.14 5.49 2.30
N PRO A 17 -16.42 4.67 3.32
CA PRO A 17 -15.36 3.93 3.99
C PRO A 17 -14.68 2.94 3.03
N VAL A 18 -13.34 2.98 3.00
CA VAL A 18 -12.53 2.13 2.11
C VAL A 18 -12.69 0.64 2.42
N TYR A 19 -12.99 0.29 3.67
CA TYR A 19 -13.07 -1.10 4.14
C TYR A 19 -14.49 -1.64 4.22
N GLU A 20 -15.48 -0.81 3.94
CA GLU A 20 -16.87 -1.22 3.92
C GLU A 20 -17.34 -1.24 2.47
N SER A 21 -17.90 -2.37 2.06
CA SER A 21 -18.56 -2.50 0.78
C SER A 21 -20.00 -2.93 1.01
N PRO A 22 -20.97 -2.33 0.31
CA PRO A 22 -22.35 -2.79 0.38
C PRO A 22 -22.44 -4.25 -0.08
N ILE A 23 -23.18 -5.06 0.67
CA ILE A 23 -23.62 -6.40 0.27
C ILE A 23 -25.14 -6.33 0.15
N THR A 24 -25.59 -5.75 -0.94
CA THR A 24 -27.00 -5.56 -1.27
C THR A 24 -27.30 -6.26 -2.60
N SER A 25 -28.57 -6.63 -2.80
CA SER A 25 -29.03 -7.37 -3.98
C SER A 25 -29.51 -6.46 -5.12
N ASP A 26 -29.20 -5.17 -5.04
CA ASP A 26 -29.50 -4.18 -6.06
C ASP A 26 -28.52 -4.28 -7.23
N ILE A 27 -29.03 -3.93 -8.42
CA ILE A 27 -28.32 -4.12 -9.69
C ILE A 27 -26.97 -3.39 -9.70
N ALA A 28 -26.89 -2.19 -9.11
CA ALA A 28 -25.66 -1.41 -9.05
C ALA A 28 -24.54 -2.13 -8.27
N THR A 29 -24.87 -2.77 -7.15
CA THR A 29 -23.89 -3.56 -6.38
C THR A 29 -23.48 -4.82 -7.12
N ILE A 30 -24.41 -5.47 -7.85
CA ILE A 30 -24.12 -6.64 -8.67
C ILE A 30 -23.15 -6.28 -9.82
N GLU A 31 -23.44 -5.20 -10.54
CA GLU A 31 -22.59 -4.69 -11.63
C GLU A 31 -21.20 -4.29 -11.10
N TYR A 32 -21.13 -3.60 -9.97
CA TYR A 32 -19.86 -3.25 -9.32
C TYR A 32 -18.99 -4.49 -9.05
N TYR A 33 -19.56 -5.52 -8.41
CA TYR A 33 -18.77 -6.73 -8.13
C TYR A 33 -18.44 -7.49 -9.41
N ALA A 34 -19.31 -7.50 -10.43
CA ALA A 34 -19.02 -8.14 -11.71
C ALA A 34 -17.77 -7.53 -12.37
N ASP A 35 -17.66 -6.20 -12.40
CA ASP A 35 -16.49 -5.49 -12.95
C ASP A 35 -15.21 -5.81 -12.16
N VAL A 36 -15.29 -5.79 -10.82
CA VAL A 36 -14.16 -6.15 -9.95
C VAL A 36 -13.71 -7.60 -10.20
N ILE A 37 -14.67 -8.51 -10.30
CA ILE A 37 -14.45 -9.94 -10.54
C ILE A 37 -13.79 -10.17 -11.90
N GLU A 38 -14.26 -9.52 -12.96
CA GLU A 38 -13.70 -9.66 -14.30
C GLU A 38 -12.23 -9.26 -14.35
N ASP A 39 -11.87 -8.09 -13.79
CA ASP A 39 -10.49 -7.62 -13.72
C ASP A 39 -9.61 -8.53 -12.82
N MET A 40 -10.15 -9.06 -11.72
CA MET A 40 -9.44 -10.05 -10.90
C MET A 40 -9.19 -11.37 -11.66
N VAL A 41 -10.14 -11.85 -12.46
CA VAL A 41 -9.96 -13.04 -13.31
C VAL A 41 -8.88 -12.81 -14.36
N GLU A 42 -8.88 -11.64 -15.01
CA GLU A 42 -7.85 -11.30 -15.99
C GLU A 42 -6.45 -11.23 -15.37
N LYS A 43 -6.32 -10.63 -14.17
CA LYS A 43 -5.05 -10.63 -13.42
C LYS A 43 -4.60 -12.01 -13.00
N ALA A 44 -5.51 -12.85 -12.50
CA ALA A 44 -5.17 -14.23 -12.12
C ALA A 44 -4.67 -15.04 -13.33
N LYS A 45 -5.31 -14.88 -14.50
CA LYS A 45 -4.86 -15.51 -15.76
C LYS A 45 -3.47 -15.03 -16.20
N ALA A 46 -3.12 -13.80 -15.86
CA ALA A 46 -1.80 -13.22 -16.10
C ALA A 46 -0.80 -13.47 -14.95
N SER A 47 -1.15 -14.29 -13.96
CA SER A 47 -0.32 -14.64 -12.80
C SER A 47 0.08 -13.42 -11.94
N PHE A 48 -0.77 -12.40 -11.88
CA PHE A 48 -0.58 -11.24 -11.01
C PHE A 48 -1.46 -11.32 -9.75
N PRO A 49 -1.00 -10.77 -8.61
CA PRO A 49 -1.79 -10.65 -7.40
C PRO A 49 -3.11 -9.90 -7.64
N VAL A 50 -4.24 -10.50 -7.25
CA VAL A 50 -5.59 -9.99 -7.50
C VAL A 50 -6.12 -9.09 -6.39
N SER A 51 -5.53 -9.18 -5.22
CA SER A 51 -6.18 -8.83 -3.95
C SER A 51 -6.21 -7.34 -3.61
N GLY A 52 -5.48 -6.52 -4.38
CA GLY A 52 -5.56 -5.07 -4.33
C GLY A 52 -6.70 -4.43 -5.09
N ARG A 53 -7.37 -5.19 -5.97
CA ARG A 53 -8.40 -4.62 -6.85
C ARG A 53 -9.63 -4.15 -6.10
N THR A 54 -10.09 -4.92 -5.12
CA THR A 54 -11.25 -4.56 -4.28
C THR A 54 -11.06 -3.21 -3.61
N SER A 55 -9.93 -2.98 -2.95
CA SER A 55 -9.63 -1.71 -2.29
C SER A 55 -9.43 -0.58 -3.30
N SER A 56 -8.83 -0.85 -4.46
CA SER A 56 -8.64 0.14 -5.53
C SER A 56 -9.97 0.63 -6.11
N TYR A 57 -10.92 -0.27 -6.38
CA TYR A 57 -12.25 0.10 -6.87
C TYR A 57 -13.05 0.91 -5.85
N ARG A 58 -12.79 0.69 -4.56
CA ARG A 58 -13.44 1.46 -3.50
C ARG A 58 -12.83 2.84 -3.33
N PHE A 59 -11.51 2.95 -3.38
CA PHE A 59 -10.76 4.16 -3.05
C PHE A 59 -10.53 5.09 -4.26
N ILE A 60 -10.43 4.54 -5.47
CA ILE A 60 -10.16 5.30 -6.69
C ILE A 60 -11.43 5.42 -7.52
N ASN A 61 -11.93 6.64 -7.63
CA ASN A 61 -13.16 7.00 -8.30
C ASN A 61 -12.98 7.21 -9.82
N VAL A 62 -12.41 6.20 -10.48
CA VAL A 62 -12.25 6.16 -11.94
C VAL A 62 -12.50 4.74 -12.45
N THR A 63 -12.69 4.60 -13.76
CA THR A 63 -12.91 3.30 -14.41
C THR A 63 -11.85 2.27 -13.99
N ASN A 64 -12.29 1.05 -13.72
CA ASN A 64 -11.47 -0.10 -13.32
C ASN A 64 -10.55 0.17 -12.11
N GLY A 65 -11.04 0.97 -11.14
CA GLY A 65 -10.31 1.30 -9.92
C GLY A 65 -8.95 1.96 -10.18
N GLY A 66 -8.77 2.61 -11.32
CA GLY A 66 -7.52 3.29 -11.66
C GLY A 66 -6.39 2.36 -12.12
N ALA A 67 -6.70 1.22 -12.75
CA ALA A 67 -5.70 0.28 -13.24
C ALA A 67 -4.59 0.88 -14.14
N SER A 68 -4.88 1.97 -14.86
CA SER A 68 -3.93 2.68 -15.72
C SER A 68 -3.09 3.75 -15.00
N TYR A 69 -3.40 4.05 -13.74
CA TYR A 69 -2.68 5.04 -12.95
C TYR A 69 -1.53 4.34 -12.23
N THR A 70 -0.31 4.76 -12.54
CA THR A 70 0.92 4.25 -11.93
C THR A 70 1.59 5.33 -11.08
N TRP A 71 2.21 4.91 -9.98
CA TRP A 71 2.93 5.82 -9.09
C TRP A 71 4.23 6.35 -9.71
N SER A 72 4.83 5.60 -10.61
CA SER A 72 6.02 5.96 -11.40
C SER A 72 5.81 7.16 -12.33
N ASN A 73 4.57 7.40 -12.73
CA ASN A 73 4.19 8.54 -13.57
C ASN A 73 3.67 9.72 -12.76
N LEU A 74 3.55 9.61 -11.42
CA LEU A 74 3.02 10.70 -10.60
C LEU A 74 3.87 11.97 -10.76
N ARG A 75 5.20 11.82 -10.75
CA ARG A 75 6.14 12.93 -10.94
C ARG A 75 5.98 13.67 -12.27
N ASP A 76 5.38 13.03 -13.28
CA ASP A 76 5.25 13.58 -14.61
C ASP A 76 3.98 14.45 -14.74
N TYR A 77 3.01 14.34 -13.82
CA TYR A 77 1.82 15.21 -13.85
C TYR A 77 2.19 16.67 -13.55
N PRO A 78 1.63 17.65 -14.29
CA PRO A 78 1.91 19.08 -14.11
C PRO A 78 1.75 19.60 -12.68
N GLU A 79 0.86 18.99 -11.89
CA GLU A 79 0.64 19.32 -10.48
C GLU A 79 1.90 19.12 -9.63
N PHE A 80 2.64 18.04 -9.89
CA PHE A 80 3.86 17.70 -9.15
C PHE A 80 5.12 18.20 -9.86
N SER A 81 5.20 18.09 -11.20
CA SER A 81 6.39 18.50 -11.96
C SER A 81 6.63 20.00 -11.95
N ASN A 82 5.56 20.82 -11.86
CA ASN A 82 5.69 22.27 -11.70
C ASN A 82 5.85 22.71 -10.23
N GLY A 83 5.81 21.77 -9.27
CA GLY A 83 5.89 22.07 -7.83
C GLY A 83 4.65 22.75 -7.26
N ASN A 84 3.48 22.58 -7.88
CA ASN A 84 2.22 23.16 -7.39
C ASN A 84 1.68 22.40 -6.17
N SER A 85 1.99 21.11 -6.06
CA SER A 85 1.71 20.28 -4.90
C SER A 85 2.93 19.47 -4.44
N PRO A 86 3.04 19.14 -3.14
CA PRO A 86 4.04 18.20 -2.65
C PRO A 86 3.88 16.81 -3.28
N ILE A 87 4.99 16.14 -3.56
CA ILE A 87 4.96 14.74 -4.03
C ILE A 87 4.48 13.84 -2.88
N PRO A 88 3.44 13.02 -3.07
CA PRO A 88 2.98 12.11 -2.05
C PRO A 88 4.00 11.00 -1.80
N ILE A 89 4.17 10.64 -0.53
CA ILE A 89 5.02 9.53 -0.10
C ILE A 89 4.12 8.53 0.61
N VAL A 90 4.16 7.30 0.14
CA VAL A 90 3.41 6.18 0.71
C VAL A 90 4.40 5.17 1.27
N VAL A 91 4.06 4.58 2.42
CA VAL A 91 4.96 3.69 3.16
C VAL A 91 4.26 2.35 3.36
N ALA A 92 4.99 1.28 3.10
CA ALA A 92 4.69 -0.07 3.55
C ALA A 92 5.93 -0.60 4.29
N ARG A 93 5.73 -1.52 5.22
CA ARG A 93 6.83 -2.18 5.92
C ARG A 93 7.37 -3.33 5.08
N THR A 94 8.69 -3.41 5.01
CA THR A 94 9.44 -4.54 4.48
C THR A 94 10.70 -4.78 5.34
N TRP A 95 11.35 -5.92 5.13
CA TRP A 95 12.66 -6.26 5.67
C TRP A 95 13.81 -5.84 4.73
N ASP A 96 13.48 -5.52 3.48
CA ASP A 96 14.41 -5.16 2.41
C ASP A 96 15.01 -3.77 2.58
N LEU A 97 16.29 -3.64 2.21
CA LEU A 97 17.01 -2.38 2.19
C LEU A 97 17.28 -1.97 0.73
N GLY A 98 17.33 -0.66 0.47
CA GLY A 98 17.67 -0.12 -0.85
C GLY A 98 16.53 0.60 -1.55
N PHE A 99 16.84 1.13 -2.75
CA PHE A 99 15.91 1.88 -3.58
C PHE A 99 15.88 1.30 -4.99
N LEU A 100 14.68 1.22 -5.55
CA LEU A 100 14.43 0.81 -6.92
C LEU A 100 13.60 1.90 -7.63
N ASP A 101 13.84 2.14 -8.92
CA ASP A 101 12.92 2.95 -9.72
C ASP A 101 11.58 2.21 -9.85
N LEU A 102 10.47 2.83 -9.43
CA LEU A 102 9.14 2.24 -9.51
C LEU A 102 8.76 1.78 -10.93
N LYS A 103 9.37 2.35 -11.98
CA LYS A 103 9.19 1.89 -13.38
C LYS A 103 9.69 0.47 -13.62
N LEU A 104 10.59 -0.03 -12.76
CA LEU A 104 11.18 -1.37 -12.81
C LEU A 104 10.56 -2.31 -11.77
N PHE A 105 9.61 -1.83 -10.97
CA PHE A 105 8.98 -2.59 -9.91
C PHE A 105 8.27 -3.83 -10.50
N GLY A 106 8.55 -5.01 -9.94
CA GLY A 106 8.10 -6.31 -10.43
C GLY A 106 8.99 -6.94 -11.51
N SER A 107 10.04 -6.27 -11.99
CA SER A 107 11.04 -6.90 -12.85
C SER A 107 11.98 -7.80 -12.05
N ASP A 108 12.62 -8.75 -12.71
CA ASP A 108 13.57 -9.68 -12.10
C ASP A 108 14.96 -9.05 -11.92
N PHE A 109 15.40 -9.02 -10.66
CA PHE A 109 16.73 -8.58 -10.28
C PHE A 109 17.45 -9.68 -9.51
N THR A 110 18.76 -9.77 -9.73
CA THR A 110 19.64 -10.58 -8.90
C THR A 110 20.89 -9.76 -8.61
N ASN A 111 21.26 -9.67 -7.33
CA ASN A 111 22.41 -8.90 -6.86
C ASN A 111 22.37 -7.43 -7.36
N GLY A 112 21.18 -6.82 -7.31
CA GLY A 112 20.94 -5.43 -7.73
C GLY A 112 21.09 -5.16 -9.23
N GLN A 113 21.13 -6.19 -10.07
CA GLN A 113 21.18 -6.08 -11.53
C GLN A 113 19.96 -6.75 -12.14
N LEU A 114 19.38 -6.15 -13.18
CA LEU A 114 18.36 -6.82 -13.99
C LEU A 114 18.96 -8.10 -14.57
N ALA A 115 18.22 -9.21 -14.49
CA ALA A 115 18.72 -10.47 -15.05
C ALA A 115 19.00 -10.33 -16.56
N ASN A 116 20.04 -11.00 -17.07
CA ASN A 116 20.40 -10.92 -18.49
C ASN A 116 19.23 -11.42 -19.37
N ASN A 117 18.82 -10.61 -20.36
CA ASN A 117 17.63 -10.86 -21.20
C ASN A 117 16.29 -10.89 -20.44
N ALA A 118 16.21 -10.32 -19.23
CA ALA A 118 14.96 -10.20 -18.50
C ALA A 118 13.94 -9.35 -19.27
N THR A 119 12.69 -9.82 -19.30
CA THR A 119 11.54 -9.02 -19.71
C THR A 119 11.30 -7.95 -18.65
N TRP A 120 11.30 -6.68 -19.03
CA TRP A 120 11.01 -5.59 -18.09
C TRP A 120 9.51 -5.51 -17.88
N ILE A 121 9.09 -5.49 -16.61
CA ILE A 121 7.70 -5.29 -16.24
C ILE A 121 7.49 -3.82 -15.92
N GLN A 122 6.47 -3.22 -16.55
CA GLN A 122 6.04 -1.85 -16.29
C GLN A 122 4.58 -1.85 -15.82
N GLY A 123 4.23 -0.88 -14.97
CA GLY A 123 2.87 -0.70 -14.46
C GLY A 123 2.47 -1.63 -13.32
N TYR A 124 3.44 -2.37 -12.76
CA TYR A 124 3.21 -3.17 -11.55
C TYR A 124 2.86 -2.27 -10.34
N ASP A 125 3.44 -1.08 -10.31
CA ASP A 125 3.20 0.01 -9.37
C ASP A 125 1.86 0.77 -9.64
N ASN A 126 0.89 0.10 -10.25
CA ASN A 126 -0.45 0.65 -10.38
C ASN A 126 -1.06 0.90 -9.00
N THR A 127 -1.98 1.86 -8.93
CA THR A 127 -2.59 2.28 -7.66
C THR A 127 -3.19 1.12 -6.87
N GLY A 128 -3.78 0.13 -7.53
CA GLY A 128 -4.38 -1.01 -6.82
C GLY A 128 -3.36 -1.89 -6.08
N PHE A 129 -2.16 -2.09 -6.63
CA PHE A 129 -1.10 -2.79 -5.90
C PHE A 129 -0.59 -1.96 -4.72
N ILE A 130 -0.32 -0.67 -4.92
CA ILE A 130 0.15 0.20 -3.82
C ILE A 130 -0.89 0.28 -2.70
N THR A 131 -2.17 0.48 -3.04
CA THR A 131 -3.28 0.47 -2.07
C THR A 131 -3.37 -0.87 -1.33
N ARG A 132 -3.10 -2.01 -1.98
CA ARG A 132 -3.03 -3.32 -1.29
C ARG A 132 -1.95 -3.35 -0.23
N THR A 133 -0.75 -2.89 -0.56
CA THR A 133 0.40 -2.95 0.34
C THR A 133 0.18 -2.13 1.60
N THR A 134 -0.49 -0.98 1.48
CA THR A 134 -0.68 -0.04 2.58
C THR A 134 -1.96 -0.27 3.37
N LEU A 135 -2.84 -1.13 2.88
CA LEU A 135 -4.11 -1.49 3.51
C LEU A 135 -4.19 -2.99 3.81
N SER A 136 -3.06 -3.70 3.82
CA SER A 136 -3.02 -5.16 3.94
C SER A 136 -3.57 -5.66 5.28
N TYR A 137 -3.63 -4.79 6.30
CA TYR A 137 -4.28 -5.08 7.57
C TYR A 137 -5.82 -5.25 7.44
N HIS A 138 -6.43 -4.68 6.40
CA HIS A 138 -7.87 -4.65 6.23
C HIS A 138 -8.36 -5.65 5.16
N THR A 139 -8.87 -6.79 5.63
CA THR A 139 -9.30 -7.91 4.77
C THR A 139 -10.80 -8.01 4.53
N SER A 140 -11.60 -7.13 5.12
CA SER A 140 -13.08 -7.18 5.10
C SER A 140 -13.67 -7.23 3.68
N LEU A 141 -13.14 -6.44 2.75
CA LEU A 141 -13.56 -6.47 1.35
C LEU A 141 -13.37 -7.85 0.71
N MET A 142 -12.28 -8.52 1.07
CA MET A 142 -11.96 -9.85 0.57
C MET A 142 -12.89 -10.91 1.17
N SER A 143 -13.14 -10.82 2.48
CA SER A 143 -14.10 -11.69 3.17
C SER A 143 -15.51 -11.56 2.58
N ASN A 144 -15.91 -10.36 2.19
CA ASN A 144 -17.21 -10.13 1.53
C ASN A 144 -17.28 -10.83 0.16
N LEU A 145 -16.24 -10.73 -0.66
CA LEU A 145 -16.17 -11.48 -1.94
C LEU A 145 -16.23 -12.99 -1.72
N LEU A 146 -15.51 -13.52 -0.73
CA LEU A 146 -15.55 -14.94 -0.40
C LEU A 146 -16.96 -15.36 0.06
N SER A 147 -17.70 -14.49 0.76
CA SER A 147 -19.08 -14.76 1.14
C SER A 147 -20.04 -14.84 -0.06
N LEU A 148 -19.69 -14.25 -1.21
CA LEU A 148 -20.49 -14.37 -2.44
C LEU A 148 -20.45 -15.79 -3.05
N SER A 149 -19.55 -16.68 -2.58
CA SER A 149 -19.55 -18.08 -3.03
C SER A 149 -20.78 -18.86 -2.58
N SER A 150 -21.63 -18.31 -1.69
CA SER A 150 -22.93 -18.87 -1.31
C SER A 150 -24.07 -18.48 -2.27
N LEU A 151 -23.78 -17.77 -3.37
CA LEU A 151 -24.73 -17.42 -4.42
C LEU A 151 -25.06 -18.64 -5.33
N PRO A 152 -26.15 -18.59 -6.14
CA PRO A 152 -26.55 -19.68 -7.03
C PRO A 152 -25.42 -20.23 -7.91
N SER A 153 -25.52 -21.51 -8.27
CA SER A 153 -24.43 -22.33 -8.84
C SER A 153 -23.77 -21.78 -10.12
N ASN A 154 -24.47 -20.96 -10.90
CA ASN A 154 -23.92 -20.30 -12.09
C ASN A 154 -22.90 -19.20 -11.77
N ILE A 155 -23.02 -18.53 -10.61
CA ILE A 155 -22.09 -17.48 -10.15
C ILE A 155 -20.86 -18.11 -9.49
N SER A 156 -21.05 -19.21 -8.74
CA SER A 156 -19.97 -19.95 -8.07
C SER A 156 -18.88 -20.45 -9.04
N LEU A 157 -19.25 -20.90 -10.24
CA LEU A 157 -18.30 -21.38 -11.25
C LEU A 157 -17.39 -20.26 -11.82
N ALA A 158 -17.92 -19.06 -11.99
CA ALA A 158 -17.13 -17.90 -12.46
C ALA A 158 -16.17 -17.39 -11.37
N LEU A 159 -16.55 -17.55 -10.10
CA LEU A 159 -15.78 -17.13 -8.93
C LEU A 159 -14.68 -18.12 -8.54
N ALA A 160 -14.75 -19.39 -8.95
CA ALA A 160 -13.82 -20.43 -8.49
C ALA A 160 -12.32 -20.11 -8.72
N PRO A 161 -11.88 -19.57 -9.89
CA PRO A 161 -10.49 -19.17 -10.09
C PRO A 161 -10.07 -18.03 -9.16
N ILE A 162 -10.99 -17.11 -8.86
CA ILE A 162 -10.75 -15.95 -8.01
C ILE A 162 -10.63 -16.39 -6.55
N VAL A 163 -11.57 -17.22 -6.08
CA VAL A 163 -11.51 -17.81 -4.74
C VAL A 163 -10.21 -18.57 -4.57
N SER A 164 -9.79 -19.37 -5.55
CA SER A 164 -8.51 -20.07 -5.50
C SER A 164 -7.32 -19.11 -5.35
N GLU A 165 -7.28 -18.03 -6.13
CA GLU A 165 -6.18 -17.06 -6.06
C GLU A 165 -6.18 -16.25 -4.77
N ILE A 166 -7.36 -15.82 -4.30
CA ILE A 166 -7.53 -15.18 -3.00
C ILE A 166 -7.07 -16.10 -1.87
N THR A 167 -7.39 -17.39 -1.92
CA THR A 167 -7.01 -18.34 -0.86
C THR A 167 -5.51 -18.69 -0.85
N LYS A 168 -4.77 -18.37 -1.93
CA LYS A 168 -3.30 -18.46 -1.94
C LYS A 168 -2.65 -17.22 -1.32
N ASP A 169 -3.34 -16.09 -1.29
CA ASP A 169 -2.84 -14.85 -0.72
C ASP A 169 -2.77 -15.02 0.81
N GLU A 170 -1.59 -14.81 1.40
CA GLU A 170 -1.32 -15.03 2.83
C GLU A 170 -1.92 -13.94 3.74
N GLY A 171 -3.16 -13.52 3.46
CA GLY A 171 -4.09 -12.84 4.36
C GLY A 171 -3.76 -11.38 4.66
N PHE A 172 -2.50 -11.02 4.91
CA PHE A 172 -2.08 -9.72 5.45
C PHE A 172 -0.81 -9.16 4.83
N VAL A 173 -0.24 -9.85 3.85
CA VAL A 173 1.05 -9.50 3.25
C VAL A 173 0.88 -9.41 1.74
N ALA A 174 1.21 -8.25 1.17
CA ALA A 174 1.35 -8.12 -0.26
C ALA A 174 2.70 -8.72 -0.68
N CYS A 175 2.65 -9.76 -1.50
CA CYS A 175 3.83 -10.45 -1.99
C CYS A 175 4.17 -9.94 -3.40
N LEU A 176 5.45 -9.60 -3.62
CA LEU A 176 6.01 -9.35 -4.94
C LEU A 176 7.06 -10.42 -5.24
N GLU A 177 6.79 -11.24 -6.26
CA GLU A 177 7.74 -12.19 -6.82
C GLU A 177 7.98 -11.84 -8.29
N PRO A 178 9.25 -11.69 -8.73
CA PRO A 178 10.50 -11.90 -7.97
C PRO A 178 10.85 -10.73 -7.03
N ASN A 179 11.60 -11.02 -5.96
CA ASN A 179 12.15 -10.00 -5.05
C ASN A 179 13.24 -9.15 -5.73
N PRO A 180 13.08 -7.82 -5.87
CA PRO A 180 14.08 -6.98 -6.49
C PRO A 180 15.40 -6.83 -5.69
N SER A 181 15.40 -7.15 -4.40
CA SER A 181 16.60 -7.10 -3.55
C SER A 181 17.33 -8.44 -3.50
N LYS A 182 16.86 -9.48 -4.22
CA LYS A 182 17.41 -10.83 -4.13
C LYS A 182 18.92 -10.82 -4.31
N ASP A 183 19.63 -11.41 -3.34
CA ASP A 183 21.09 -11.50 -3.28
C ASP A 183 21.83 -10.14 -3.25
N TRP A 184 21.13 -9.02 -3.01
CA TRP A 184 21.74 -7.70 -2.95
C TRP A 184 22.39 -7.46 -1.58
N ASN A 185 23.73 -7.52 -1.54
CA ASN A 185 24.51 -7.15 -0.36
C ASN A 185 25.77 -6.35 -0.75
N PRO A 186 25.61 -5.06 -1.11
CA PRO A 186 26.72 -4.26 -1.66
C PRO A 186 27.81 -3.96 -0.62
N SER A 187 27.45 -3.90 0.66
CA SER A 187 28.37 -3.53 1.75
C SER A 187 29.02 -4.72 2.45
N GLY A 188 28.51 -5.95 2.27
CA GLY A 188 28.96 -7.17 2.95
C GLY A 188 28.74 -7.21 4.48
N ASN A 189 28.51 -6.03 5.10
CA ASN A 189 28.47 -5.82 6.55
C ASN A 189 27.05 -5.50 7.07
N VAL A 190 26.07 -5.37 6.18
CA VAL A 190 24.67 -5.13 6.54
C VAL A 190 23.90 -6.36 6.12
N VAL A 191 23.25 -7.02 7.08
CA VAL A 191 22.32 -8.10 6.79
C VAL A 191 21.02 -7.45 6.33
N ASP A 192 20.78 -7.45 5.03
CA ASP A 192 19.45 -7.23 4.49
C ASP A 192 18.66 -8.53 4.68
N ALA A 193 17.79 -8.55 5.69
CA ALA A 193 17.03 -9.77 5.99
C ALA A 193 16.04 -10.12 4.86
N GLY A 194 15.70 -9.17 4.00
CA GLY A 194 14.84 -9.40 2.84
C GLY A 194 15.59 -10.00 1.64
N SER A 195 16.90 -9.74 1.50
CA SER A 195 17.66 -10.14 0.30
C SER A 195 17.79 -11.65 0.11
N ASP A 196 17.60 -12.46 1.15
CA ASP A 196 17.62 -13.93 1.06
C ASP A 196 16.29 -14.51 0.56
N SER A 197 15.22 -13.72 0.56
CA SER A 197 13.87 -14.15 0.15
C SER A 197 13.68 -14.09 -1.36
N GLU A 198 13.00 -15.09 -1.93
CA GLU A 198 12.55 -15.07 -3.35
C GLU A 198 11.46 -14.02 -3.61
N ALA A 199 10.79 -13.57 -2.53
CA ALA A 199 9.68 -12.63 -2.56
C ALA A 199 9.94 -11.39 -1.69
N LEU A 200 9.53 -10.22 -2.17
CA LEU A 200 9.43 -9.01 -1.38
C LEU A 200 8.06 -8.99 -0.69
N TYR A 201 8.08 -8.94 0.64
CA TYR A 201 6.88 -8.94 1.46
C TYR A 201 6.59 -7.53 1.99
N LEU A 202 5.43 -6.99 1.63
CA LEU A 202 4.99 -5.65 1.98
C LEU A 202 3.77 -5.72 2.89
N VAL A 203 3.83 -5.01 4.01
CA VAL A 203 2.77 -5.01 5.03
C VAL A 203 2.40 -3.59 5.41
N ASP A 204 1.12 -3.39 5.71
CA ASP A 204 0.58 -2.16 6.28
C ASP A 204 1.38 -1.68 7.52
N CYS A 205 1.78 -0.41 7.51
CA CYS A 205 2.54 0.24 8.56
C CYS A 205 1.78 0.36 9.90
N GLY A 206 0.46 0.17 9.95
CA GLY A 206 -0.27 0.17 11.21
C GLY A 206 0.07 -0.98 12.15
N THR A 207 0.61 -2.06 11.61
CA THR A 207 0.97 -3.26 12.41
C THR A 207 2.21 -3.11 13.31
N ASP A 208 2.95 -1.99 13.24
CA ASP A 208 4.07 -1.65 14.13
C ASP A 208 3.95 -0.24 14.72
N GLU A 209 2.71 0.26 14.83
CA GLU A 209 2.40 1.59 15.33
C GLU A 209 3.04 2.73 14.50
N GLN A 210 3.17 2.55 13.18
CA GLN A 210 3.59 3.61 12.25
C GLN A 210 2.45 4.15 11.40
N ASN A 211 1.27 4.30 12.01
CA ASN A 211 0.12 4.97 11.40
C ASN A 211 0.45 6.42 10.97
N LEU A 212 1.47 7.03 11.59
CA LEU A 212 2.08 8.28 11.13
C LEU A 212 3.36 7.97 10.33
N PRO A 213 3.38 8.17 8.99
CA PRO A 213 4.53 7.83 8.14
C PRO A 213 5.63 8.90 8.24
N LEU A 214 6.23 9.03 9.42
CA LEU A 214 7.22 10.08 9.71
C LEU A 214 8.63 9.71 9.28
N GLN A 215 8.97 8.41 9.27
CA GLN A 215 10.32 7.92 8.96
C GLN A 215 10.89 8.51 7.65
N PRO A 216 10.11 8.60 6.54
CA PRO A 216 10.65 9.16 5.32
C PRO A 216 10.97 10.65 5.51
N LEU A 217 10.13 11.40 6.22
CA LEU A 217 10.28 12.86 6.36
C LEU A 217 11.48 13.25 7.23
N ILE A 218 11.88 12.39 8.17
CA ILE A 218 12.99 12.65 9.11
C ILE A 218 14.35 12.17 8.61
N GLN A 219 14.43 11.70 7.36
CA GLN A 219 15.71 11.35 6.74
C GLN A 219 16.63 12.57 6.70
N PRO A 220 17.89 12.48 7.19
CA PRO A 220 18.82 13.62 7.19
C PRO A 220 19.00 14.26 5.81
N ALA A 221 18.95 13.45 4.76
CA ALA A 221 19.06 13.90 3.37
C ALA A 221 17.90 14.80 2.90
N ARG A 222 16.75 14.80 3.59
CA ARG A 222 15.59 15.63 3.22
C ARG A 222 15.60 17.02 3.84
N VAL A 223 16.39 17.24 4.89
CA VAL A 223 16.54 18.55 5.56
C VAL A 223 15.18 19.18 5.88
N VAL A 224 14.26 18.40 6.43
CA VAL A 224 12.91 18.87 6.80
C VAL A 224 12.96 19.54 8.18
N ASP A 225 12.57 20.81 8.24
CA ASP A 225 12.54 21.58 9.50
C ASP A 225 11.24 21.40 10.29
N VAL A 226 10.11 21.28 9.60
CA VAL A 226 8.77 21.25 10.19
C VAL A 226 7.95 20.14 9.56
N ILE A 227 7.34 19.30 10.41
CA ILE A 227 6.37 18.28 10.01
C ILE A 227 5.04 18.62 10.69
N VAL A 228 3.99 18.72 9.88
CA VAL A 228 2.61 18.76 10.38
C VAL A 228 2.04 17.36 10.23
N ALA A 229 1.79 16.69 11.35
CA ALA A 229 1.23 15.35 11.38
C ALA A 229 -0.24 15.40 11.80
N VAL A 230 -1.08 14.63 11.11
CA VAL A 230 -2.50 14.45 11.45
C VAL A 230 -2.67 13.02 11.94
N ASP A 231 -2.89 12.86 13.24
CA ASP A 231 -3.09 11.57 13.88
C ASP A 231 -4.60 11.35 14.10
N SER A 232 -5.17 10.32 13.48
CA SER A 232 -6.61 10.03 13.55
C SER A 232 -6.94 8.56 13.88
N PRO A 233 -6.30 7.95 14.88
CA PRO A 233 -6.63 6.60 15.31
C PRO A 233 -7.86 6.62 16.22
N ASN A 234 -8.44 5.44 16.44
CA ASN A 234 -9.52 5.24 17.40
C ASN A 234 -8.97 4.61 18.70
N ASP A 235 -8.02 5.29 19.37
CA ASP A 235 -7.34 4.74 20.55
C ASP A 235 -8.22 4.85 21.82
N ILE A 236 -8.10 5.97 22.55
CA ILE A 236 -8.80 6.18 23.82
C ILE A 236 -9.96 7.15 23.61
N ASN A 237 -11.18 6.69 23.84
CA ASN A 237 -12.40 7.48 23.65
C ASN A 237 -12.50 8.13 22.25
N ARG A 238 -11.95 7.48 21.21
CA ARG A 238 -11.86 7.99 19.82
C ARG A 238 -10.85 9.12 19.58
N TYR A 239 -9.92 9.35 20.52
CA TYR A 239 -8.82 10.30 20.38
C TYR A 239 -7.47 9.58 20.33
N PRO A 240 -6.46 10.14 19.66
CA PRO A 240 -5.09 9.63 19.71
C PRO A 240 -4.55 9.62 21.14
N ASN A 241 -3.78 8.60 21.48
CA ASN A 241 -3.07 8.51 22.76
C ASN A 241 -1.57 8.82 22.65
N GLY A 242 -1.08 9.16 21.45
CA GLY A 242 0.33 9.47 21.17
C GLY A 242 1.23 8.25 20.91
N SER A 243 0.70 7.03 20.88
CA SER A 243 1.49 5.81 20.64
C SER A 243 2.23 5.85 19.30
N ALA A 244 1.60 6.29 18.21
CA ALA A 244 2.23 6.27 16.88
C ALA A 244 3.48 7.18 16.78
N ILE A 245 3.38 8.40 17.32
CA ILE A 245 4.53 9.32 17.37
C ILE A 245 5.59 8.85 18.38
N TYR A 246 5.18 8.19 19.47
CA TYR A 246 6.09 7.57 20.42
C TYR A 246 6.85 6.37 19.81
N ALA A 247 6.19 5.54 19.00
CA ALA A 247 6.82 4.45 18.28
C ALA A 247 7.89 4.94 17.30
N THR A 248 7.65 6.07 16.62
CA THR A 248 8.67 6.74 15.79
C THR A 248 9.87 7.19 16.62
N TYR A 249 9.64 7.77 17.80
CA TYR A 249 10.73 8.11 18.74
C TYR A 249 11.53 6.87 19.13
N LEU A 250 10.88 5.79 19.56
CA LEU A 250 11.58 4.54 19.91
C LEU A 250 12.38 3.99 18.73
N ARG A 251 11.81 4.04 17.52
CA ARG A 251 12.50 3.62 16.30
C ARG A 251 13.76 4.44 16.04
N SER A 252 13.73 5.75 16.26
CA SER A 252 14.89 6.62 16.07
C SER A 252 16.10 6.19 16.91
N GLN A 253 15.88 5.48 18.02
CA GLN A 253 16.93 4.97 18.92
C GLN A 253 17.54 3.64 18.46
N ASN A 254 16.93 2.97 17.48
CA ASN A 254 17.39 1.67 16.98
C ASN A 254 18.31 1.83 15.77
N PRO A 255 19.23 0.88 15.50
CA PRO A 255 20.12 0.93 14.32
C PRO A 255 19.38 1.06 12.98
N ILE A 256 18.16 0.54 12.89
CA ILE A 256 17.29 0.64 11.70
C ILE A 256 16.95 2.11 11.34
N SER A 257 17.12 3.04 12.27
CA SER A 257 16.88 4.46 12.04
C SER A 257 17.91 5.11 11.12
N ASN A 258 19.04 4.45 10.87
CA ASN A 258 20.09 4.90 9.96
C ASN A 258 20.47 6.39 10.13
N GLY A 259 20.59 6.84 11.38
CA GLY A 259 21.00 8.21 11.71
C GLY A 259 19.88 9.25 11.67
N THR A 260 18.60 8.86 11.53
CA THR A 260 17.48 9.78 11.74
C THR A 260 17.42 10.23 13.19
N ALA A 261 17.26 11.53 13.42
CA ALA A 261 17.00 12.08 14.75
C ALA A 261 15.49 12.29 14.95
N PHE A 262 15.02 12.09 16.17
CA PHE A 262 13.64 12.41 16.54
C PHE A 262 13.58 12.94 17.97
N SER A 263 12.75 13.95 18.21
CA SER A 263 12.56 14.54 19.53
C SER A 263 12.04 13.50 20.52
N LYS A 264 12.38 13.66 21.80
CA LYS A 264 11.84 12.80 22.84
C LYS A 264 10.32 12.98 22.92
N VAL A 265 9.61 11.86 22.81
CA VAL A 265 8.15 11.81 22.92
C VAL A 265 7.77 11.08 24.21
N PRO A 266 6.81 11.59 25.00
CA PRO A 266 6.29 10.86 26.14
C PRO A 266 5.49 9.63 25.70
N GLY A 267 5.51 8.55 26.50
CA GLY A 267 4.61 7.42 26.27
C GLY A 267 3.15 7.77 26.53
N ALA A 268 2.23 6.91 26.07
CA ALA A 268 0.79 7.18 26.01
C ALA A 268 0.16 7.65 27.34
N ASN A 269 0.53 7.06 28.48
CA ASN A 269 0.00 7.48 29.78
C ASN A 269 0.35 8.94 30.11
N THR A 270 1.60 9.34 29.87
CA THR A 270 2.03 10.72 30.09
C THR A 270 1.39 11.66 29.07
N PHE A 271 1.31 11.24 27.81
CA PHE A 271 0.63 12.00 26.76
C PHE A 271 -0.82 12.32 27.18
N VAL A 272 -1.64 11.31 27.44
CA VAL A 272 -3.05 11.49 27.84
C VAL A 272 -3.21 12.35 29.10
N ASN A 273 -2.37 12.14 30.13
CA ASN A 273 -2.46 12.91 31.38
C ASN A 273 -2.10 14.41 31.23
N LEU A 274 -1.33 14.77 30.21
CA LEU A 274 -1.01 16.17 29.91
C LEU A 274 -2.11 16.87 29.10
N GLY A 275 -3.10 16.13 28.59
CA GLY A 275 -4.23 16.66 27.81
C GLY A 275 -3.98 17.16 26.37
N PRO A 276 -2.87 16.87 25.66
CA PRO A 276 -2.67 17.30 24.27
C PRO A 276 -3.62 16.62 23.27
N ASN A 277 -4.40 15.62 23.69
CA ASN A 277 -5.42 14.94 22.89
C ASN A 277 -6.86 15.35 23.22
N GLN A 278 -7.04 16.32 24.12
CA GLN A 278 -8.34 16.89 24.52
C GLN A 278 -8.58 18.22 23.81
#